data_AF-A0A944GWL5-F1
#
_entry.id   AF-A0A944GWL5-F1
#
_cell.length_a   1.000
_cell.length_b   1.000
_cell.length_c   1.000
_cell.angle_alpha   90.00
_cell.angle_beta   90.00
_cell.angle_gamma   90.00
#
_symmetry.space_group_name_H-M   'P 1'
#
loop_
_entity.id
_entity.type
_entity.pdbx_description
1 polymer ?
#
loop_
_entity_poly.entity_id
_entity_poly.type
_entity_poly.pdbx_seq_one_letter_code
_entity_poly.pdbx_strand_id
1 'polypeptide(L)'
;MLKNDRGYALVLVLVIITITFTFALSMSSMALSARKQFNKTDEINKATDIAEMGVGHYETLLYKLVKVSNQEVSHYSTSLFDSQFYQNIKSKVLNSNNLPASRVEGNNKYVITDATIARPTNDKIIVSFKSTGKTDKETKVLTNKITVEKKKPSRAGEPAPPISSFNHKFWQSYEMAGGKEIDEYQGSSYFTQSVELKGNTQLIIHGDAFFNSSVVLKGGDKLIVYGDAIFNVPLDDKSINGSNSSICVYGFTYYVDKLGKLAVYNPFPGGDPTACPKPLNIEWFIDPVNGIEVQY
;
A
#
# COMPACT_ATOMS: atom_id res chain seq x y z
N MET A 1 -65.47 -42.30 -45.91
CA MET A 1 -64.50 -41.22 -45.60
C MET A 1 -63.18 -41.88 -45.18
N LEU A 2 -62.28 -42.12 -46.13
CA LEU A 2 -60.91 -42.55 -45.81
C LEU A 2 -60.16 -41.34 -45.24
N LYS A 3 -59.77 -41.41 -43.97
CA LYS A 3 -58.86 -40.45 -43.35
C LYS A 3 -57.48 -40.56 -44.00
N ASN A 4 -57.04 -39.45 -44.59
CA ASN A 4 -55.72 -39.32 -45.21
C ASN A 4 -54.65 -39.05 -44.12
N ASP A 5 -54.34 -40.06 -43.31
CA ASP A 5 -53.41 -39.93 -42.17
C ASP A 5 -51.93 -39.89 -42.60
N ARG A 6 -51.61 -40.24 -43.86
CA ARG A 6 -50.22 -40.23 -44.38
C ARG A 6 -49.66 -38.82 -44.62
N GLY A 7 -50.52 -37.87 -45.00
CA GLY A 7 -50.11 -36.47 -45.17
C GLY A 7 -49.87 -35.77 -43.83
N TYR A 8 -50.68 -36.08 -42.82
CA TYR A 8 -50.57 -35.49 -41.48
C TYR A 8 -49.28 -35.93 -40.78
N ALA A 9 -48.90 -37.20 -40.89
CA ALA A 9 -47.63 -37.71 -40.36
C ALA A 9 -46.42 -37.00 -40.99
N LEU A 10 -46.45 -36.76 -42.30
CA LEU A 10 -45.37 -36.06 -43.00
C LEU A 10 -45.24 -34.60 -42.56
N VAL A 11 -46.36 -33.90 -42.41
CA VAL A 11 -46.39 -32.51 -41.89
C VAL A 11 -45.89 -32.46 -40.45
N LEU A 12 -46.31 -33.41 -39.61
CA LEU A 12 -45.92 -33.48 -38.21
C LEU A 12 -44.41 -33.73 -38.05
N VAL A 13 -43.82 -34.61 -38.86
CA VAL A 13 -42.35 -34.81 -38.89
C VAL A 13 -41.63 -33.54 -39.34
N LEU A 14 -42.14 -32.84 -40.34
CA LEU A 14 -41.53 -31.61 -40.86
C LEU A 14 -41.55 -30.49 -39.80
N VAL A 15 -42.64 -30.39 -39.03
CA VAL A 15 -42.78 -29.47 -37.88
C VAL A 15 -41.82 -29.85 -36.74
N ILE A 16 -41.70 -31.14 -36.41
CA ILE A 16 -40.76 -31.60 -35.37
C ILE A 16 -39.31 -31.29 -35.76
N ILE A 17 -38.94 -31.52 -37.02
CA ILE A 17 -37.59 -31.21 -37.52
C ILE A 17 -37.33 -29.71 -37.46
N THR A 18 -38.27 -28.87 -37.90
CA THR A 18 -38.10 -27.40 -37.88
C THR A 18 -37.99 -26.85 -36.45
N ILE A 19 -38.80 -27.34 -35.51
CA ILE A 19 -38.71 -26.96 -34.10
C ILE A 19 -37.37 -27.41 -33.52
N THR A 20 -36.95 -28.66 -33.77
CA THR A 20 -35.67 -29.17 -33.26
C THR A 20 -34.48 -28.38 -33.81
N PHE A 21 -34.49 -28.01 -35.10
CA PHE A 21 -33.44 -27.19 -35.71
C PHE A 21 -33.40 -25.77 -35.16
N THR A 22 -34.56 -25.13 -34.98
CA THR A 22 -34.61 -23.77 -34.40
C THR A 22 -34.10 -23.77 -32.95
N PHE A 23 -34.46 -24.78 -32.15
CA PHE A 23 -33.89 -24.95 -30.81
C PHE A 23 -32.38 -25.20 -30.85
N ALA A 24 -31.91 -26.14 -31.68
CA ALA A 24 -30.48 -26.46 -31.78
C ALA A 24 -29.62 -25.25 -32.20
N LEU A 25 -30.10 -24.45 -33.16
CA LEU A 25 -29.43 -23.23 -33.59
C LEU A 25 -29.43 -22.16 -32.50
N SER A 26 -30.55 -21.99 -31.79
CA SER A 26 -30.65 -21.02 -30.69
C SER A 26 -29.69 -21.36 -29.54
N MET A 27 -29.60 -22.63 -29.13
CA MET A 27 -28.68 -23.08 -28.08
C MET A 27 -27.21 -22.96 -28.51
N SER A 28 -26.90 -23.26 -29.77
CA SER A 28 -25.56 -23.12 -30.31
C SER A 28 -25.09 -21.65 -30.33
N SER A 29 -25.99 -20.73 -30.70
CA SER A 29 -25.72 -19.29 -30.68
C SER A 29 -25.45 -18.79 -29.26
N MET A 30 -26.24 -19.25 -28.27
CA MET A 30 -26.04 -18.91 -26.87
C MET A 30 -24.73 -19.48 -26.31
N ALA A 31 -24.40 -20.74 -26.60
CA ALA A 31 -23.16 -21.37 -26.13
C ALA A 31 -21.90 -20.67 -26.67
N LEU A 32 -21.89 -20.31 -27.96
CA LEU A 32 -20.78 -19.56 -28.57
C LEU A 32 -20.67 -18.14 -27.99
N SER A 33 -21.81 -17.48 -27.77
CA SER A 33 -21.86 -16.14 -27.17
C SER A 33 -21.34 -16.15 -25.74
N ALA A 34 -21.76 -17.12 -24.92
CA ALA A 34 -21.29 -17.31 -23.56
C ALA A 34 -19.77 -17.55 -23.53
N ARG A 35 -19.26 -18.45 -24.39
CA ARG A 35 -17.81 -18.71 -24.48
C ARG A 35 -17.02 -17.46 -24.87
N LYS A 36 -17.53 -16.65 -25.80
CA LYS A 36 -16.90 -15.38 -26.18
C LYS A 36 -16.89 -14.38 -25.03
N GLN A 37 -17.98 -14.29 -24.27
CA GLN A 37 -18.07 -13.44 -23.09
C GLN A 37 -17.11 -13.89 -21.99
N PHE A 38 -17.05 -15.19 -21.67
CA PHE A 38 -16.09 -15.71 -20.70
C PHE A 38 -14.64 -15.44 -21.09
N ASN A 39 -14.27 -15.71 -22.34
CA ASN A 39 -12.92 -15.41 -22.82
C ASN A 39 -12.60 -13.92 -22.76
N LYS A 40 -13.58 -13.06 -23.06
CA LYS A 40 -13.39 -11.61 -22.96
C LYS A 40 -13.22 -11.15 -21.52
N THR A 41 -14.04 -11.67 -20.59
CA THR A 41 -13.92 -11.36 -19.16
C THR A 41 -12.57 -11.81 -18.61
N ASP A 42 -12.10 -13.00 -18.99
CA ASP A 42 -10.79 -13.52 -18.57
C ASP A 42 -9.63 -12.64 -19.08
N GLU A 43 -9.68 -12.23 -20.35
CA GLU A 43 -8.67 -11.33 -20.93
C GLU A 43 -8.69 -9.92 -20.32
N ILE A 44 -9.87 -9.40 -19.95
CA ILE A 44 -10.02 -8.13 -19.23
C ILE A 44 -9.43 -8.24 -17.82
N ASN A 45 -9.73 -9.32 -17.09
CA ASN A 45 -9.17 -9.56 -15.76
C ASN A 45 -7.65 -9.65 -15.84
N LYS A 46 -7.13 -10.44 -16.79
CA LYS A 46 -5.69 -10.55 -17.02
C LYS A 46 -5.04 -9.20 -17.37
N ALA A 47 -5.66 -8.40 -18.24
CA ALA A 47 -5.16 -7.07 -18.57
C ALA A 47 -5.17 -6.13 -17.34
N THR A 48 -6.14 -6.29 -16.44
CA THR A 48 -6.23 -5.55 -15.17
C THR A 48 -5.10 -5.96 -14.22
N ASP A 49 -4.90 -7.25 -13.99
CA ASP A 49 -3.81 -7.76 -13.14
C ASP A 49 -2.43 -7.30 -13.64
N ILE A 50 -2.25 -7.29 -14.97
CA ILE A 50 -1.01 -6.78 -15.60
C ILE A 50 -0.86 -5.28 -15.38
N ALA A 51 -1.94 -4.50 -15.44
CA ALA A 51 -1.91 -3.08 -15.15
C ALA A 51 -1.55 -2.83 -13.68
N GLU A 52 -2.10 -3.61 -12.73
CA GLU A 52 -1.78 -3.55 -11.30
C GLU A 52 -0.32 -3.88 -11.01
N MET A 53 0.27 -4.87 -11.69
CA MET A 53 1.71 -5.14 -11.62
C MET A 53 2.55 -3.92 -12.03
N GLY A 54 2.10 -3.17 -13.04
CA GLY A 54 2.72 -1.91 -13.44
C GLY A 54 2.66 -0.83 -12.35
N VAL A 55 1.55 -0.77 -11.61
CA VAL A 55 1.40 0.15 -10.45
C VAL A 55 2.45 -0.15 -9.40
N GLY A 56 2.55 -1.41 -8.94
CA GLY A 56 3.53 -1.81 -7.93
C GLY A 56 4.99 -1.62 -8.38
N HIS A 57 5.27 -1.83 -9.66
CA HIS A 57 6.59 -1.53 -10.23
C HIS A 57 6.91 -0.04 -10.18
N TYR A 58 5.97 0.81 -10.59
CA TYR A 58 6.18 2.26 -10.59
C TYR A 58 6.27 2.82 -9.17
N GLU A 59 5.50 2.30 -8.23
CA GLU A 59 5.61 2.59 -6.81
C GLU A 59 7.04 2.33 -6.30
N THR A 60 7.57 1.12 -6.54
CA THR A 60 8.94 0.76 -6.13
C THR A 60 9.98 1.69 -6.77
N LEU A 61 9.78 2.07 -8.03
CA LEU A 61 10.65 3.04 -8.69
C LEU A 61 10.57 4.41 -8.00
N LEU A 62 9.37 4.90 -7.71
CA LEU A 62 9.18 6.21 -7.09
C LEU A 62 9.77 6.26 -5.69
N TYR A 63 9.65 5.20 -4.89
CA TYR A 63 10.38 5.08 -3.61
C TYR A 63 11.88 5.26 -3.76
N LYS A 64 12.49 4.62 -4.76
CA LYS A 64 13.92 4.77 -5.06
C LYS A 64 14.25 6.20 -5.47
N LEU A 65 13.42 6.82 -6.31
CA LEU A 65 13.62 8.19 -6.75
C LEU A 65 13.55 9.18 -5.58
N VAL A 66 12.56 9.04 -4.69
CA VAL A 66 12.42 9.87 -3.48
C VAL A 66 13.66 9.73 -2.60
N LYS A 67 14.10 8.49 -2.33
CA LYS A 67 15.31 8.23 -1.54
C LYS A 67 16.55 8.88 -2.14
N VAL A 68 16.76 8.72 -3.45
CA VAL A 68 17.91 9.33 -4.15
C VAL A 68 17.81 10.85 -4.14
N SER A 69 16.64 11.42 -4.36
CA SER A 69 16.44 12.87 -4.33
C SER A 69 16.72 13.46 -2.95
N ASN A 70 16.28 12.80 -1.87
CA ASN A 70 16.60 13.21 -0.49
C ASN A 70 18.12 13.21 -0.24
N GLN A 71 18.82 12.16 -0.67
CA GLN A 71 20.28 12.06 -0.53
C GLN A 71 21.02 13.13 -1.33
N GLU A 72 20.59 13.39 -2.57
CA GLU A 72 21.20 14.39 -3.43
C GLU A 72 21.01 15.81 -2.88
N VAL A 73 19.94 16.08 -2.13
CA VAL A 73 19.67 17.41 -1.58
C VAL A 73 20.05 17.59 -0.10
N SER A 74 20.62 16.57 0.54
CA SER A 74 20.92 16.56 1.98
C SER A 74 21.96 17.61 2.41
N HIS A 75 22.71 18.17 1.46
CA HIS A 75 23.75 19.18 1.70
C HIS A 75 23.22 20.63 1.61
N TYR A 76 21.99 20.83 1.16
CA TYR A 76 21.36 22.16 1.11
C TYR A 76 20.82 22.58 2.48
N SER A 77 20.73 23.89 2.70
CA SER A 77 20.07 24.45 3.88
C SER A 77 18.58 24.12 3.90
N THR A 78 17.97 24.09 5.08
CA THR A 78 16.54 23.83 5.28
C THR A 78 15.64 24.75 4.43
N SER A 79 16.04 25.99 4.21
CA SER A 79 15.31 26.97 3.38
C SER A 79 15.29 26.65 1.88
N LEU A 80 16.29 25.91 1.38
CA LEU A 80 16.42 25.56 -0.03
C LEU A 80 16.08 24.09 -0.31
N PHE A 81 16.13 23.24 0.73
CA PHE A 81 15.92 21.80 0.64
C PHE A 81 14.66 21.43 -0.14
N ASP A 82 13.50 21.98 0.21
CA ASP A 82 12.22 21.61 -0.45
C ASP A 82 12.19 22.00 -1.92
N SER A 83 12.70 23.19 -2.23
CA SER A 83 12.74 23.69 -3.60
C SER A 83 13.64 22.82 -4.48
N GLN A 84 14.80 22.41 -3.96
CA GLN A 84 15.75 21.56 -4.67
C GLN A 84 15.24 20.13 -4.76
N PHE A 85 14.66 19.58 -3.68
CA PHE A 85 14.04 18.26 -3.69
C PHE A 85 12.97 18.19 -4.77
N TYR A 86 12.07 19.17 -4.82
CA TYR A 86 10.99 19.21 -5.79
C TYR A 86 11.49 19.26 -7.25
N GLN A 87 12.48 20.11 -7.55
CA GLN A 87 13.05 20.15 -8.91
C GLN A 87 13.71 18.83 -9.29
N ASN A 88 14.42 18.23 -8.34
CA ASN A 88 15.11 16.99 -8.54
C ASN A 88 14.13 15.83 -8.82
N ILE A 89 13.17 15.60 -7.92
CA ILE A 89 12.16 14.54 -8.09
C ILE A 89 11.32 14.79 -9.34
N LYS A 90 10.97 16.05 -9.66
CA LYS A 90 10.25 16.39 -10.88
C LYS A 90 11.00 15.99 -12.13
N SER A 91 12.30 16.28 -12.20
CA SER A 91 13.11 15.89 -13.36
C SER A 91 13.17 14.38 -13.53
N LYS A 92 13.35 13.63 -12.44
CA LYS A 92 13.43 12.16 -12.47
C LYS A 92 12.09 11.50 -12.82
N VAL A 93 10.98 12.00 -12.28
CA VAL A 93 9.62 11.55 -12.62
C VAL A 93 9.32 11.80 -14.10
N LEU A 94 9.63 12.99 -14.62
CA LEU A 94 9.39 13.28 -16.04
C LEU A 94 10.25 12.42 -16.98
N ASN A 95 11.49 12.12 -16.59
CA ASN A 95 12.35 11.20 -17.33
C ASN A 95 11.85 9.75 -17.31
N SER A 96 11.07 9.36 -16.28
CA SER A 96 10.47 8.02 -16.18
C SER A 96 9.29 7.78 -17.14
N ASN A 97 8.81 8.81 -17.86
CA ASN A 97 7.77 8.65 -18.89
C ASN A 97 8.19 7.80 -20.09
N ASN A 98 9.49 7.59 -20.28
CA ASN A 98 10.04 6.83 -21.40
C ASN A 98 10.47 5.41 -20.98
N LEU A 99 9.88 4.86 -19.91
CA LEU A 99 10.20 3.49 -19.51
C LEU A 99 9.75 2.50 -20.58
N PRO A 100 10.61 1.55 -20.98
CA PRO A 100 10.24 0.53 -21.95
C PRO A 100 9.10 -0.33 -21.40
N ALA A 101 8.27 -0.86 -22.30
CA ALA A 101 7.23 -1.80 -21.94
C ALA A 101 7.84 -3.04 -21.26
N SER A 102 7.38 -3.38 -20.07
CA SER A 102 7.86 -4.55 -19.34
C SER A 102 6.99 -5.75 -19.68
N ARG A 103 7.64 -6.82 -20.14
CA ARG A 103 6.98 -8.09 -20.46
C ARG A 103 6.78 -8.90 -19.18
N VAL A 104 5.58 -9.41 -19.00
CA VAL A 104 5.24 -10.32 -17.90
C VAL A 104 5.34 -11.77 -18.38
N GLU A 105 4.66 -12.09 -19.48
CA GLU A 105 4.64 -13.45 -20.04
C GLU A 105 4.21 -13.41 -21.52
N GLY A 106 5.02 -14.00 -22.41
CA GLY A 106 4.75 -13.96 -23.85
C GLY A 106 4.63 -12.53 -24.39
N ASN A 107 3.48 -12.20 -24.97
CA ASN A 107 3.16 -10.87 -25.47
C ASN A 107 2.53 -9.94 -24.42
N ASN A 108 2.18 -10.47 -23.24
CA ASN A 108 1.54 -9.72 -22.18
C ASN A 108 2.53 -8.76 -21.54
N LYS A 109 2.15 -7.48 -21.47
CA LYS A 109 3.06 -6.42 -21.01
C LYS A 109 2.30 -5.27 -20.37
N TYR A 110 2.97 -4.54 -19.49
CA TYR A 110 2.50 -3.26 -19.00
C TYR A 110 3.36 -2.10 -19.52
N VAL A 111 2.76 -0.92 -19.59
CA VAL A 111 3.43 0.34 -19.96
C VAL A 111 2.99 1.41 -18.99
N ILE A 112 3.96 2.17 -18.46
CA ILE A 112 3.69 3.36 -17.66
C ILE A 112 3.79 4.59 -18.54
N THR A 113 2.76 5.43 -18.52
CA THR A 113 2.68 6.66 -19.31
C THR A 113 2.09 7.80 -18.50
N ASP A 114 2.18 9.02 -19.03
CA ASP A 114 1.55 10.22 -18.48
C ASP A 114 1.92 10.52 -17.01
N ALA A 115 3.12 10.15 -16.59
CA ALA A 115 3.66 10.52 -15.29
C ALA A 115 3.81 12.04 -15.20
N THR A 116 3.09 12.62 -14.26
CA THR A 116 3.05 14.05 -13.96
C THR A 116 3.24 14.25 -12.47
N ILE A 117 3.74 15.42 -12.10
CA ILE A 117 3.99 15.77 -10.70
C ILE A 117 3.42 17.16 -10.44
N ALA A 118 2.53 17.23 -9.46
CA ALA A 118 1.95 18.48 -9.02
C ALA A 118 2.96 19.26 -8.18
N ARG A 119 2.84 20.60 -8.19
CA ARG A 119 3.60 21.43 -7.25
C ARG A 119 3.24 21.05 -5.81
N PRO A 120 4.19 21.19 -4.87
CA PRO A 120 3.91 20.91 -3.47
C PRO A 120 2.78 21.81 -2.96
N THR A 121 1.78 21.21 -2.32
CA THR A 121 0.70 21.91 -1.62
C THR A 121 0.58 21.31 -0.24
N ASN A 122 0.67 22.15 0.81
CA ASN A 122 0.57 21.72 2.21
C ASN A 122 1.48 20.51 2.55
N ASP A 123 2.78 20.60 2.22
CA ASP A 123 3.75 19.53 2.50
C ASP A 123 3.46 18.19 1.79
N LYS A 124 2.67 18.22 0.70
CA LYS A 124 2.36 17.06 -0.14
C LYS A 124 2.72 17.32 -1.59
N ILE A 125 3.31 16.33 -2.24
CA ILE A 125 3.58 16.28 -3.67
C ILE A 125 2.81 15.10 -4.25
N ILE A 126 1.98 15.35 -5.26
CA ILE A 126 1.16 14.31 -5.89
C ILE A 126 1.79 13.94 -7.22
N VAL A 127 2.14 12.66 -7.38
CA VAL A 127 2.61 12.06 -8.62
C VAL A 127 1.46 11.28 -9.25
N SER A 128 1.01 11.67 -10.43
CA SER A 128 -0.06 10.97 -11.15
C SER A 128 0.51 10.25 -12.36
N PHE A 129 0.08 9.03 -12.64
CA PHE A 129 0.53 8.26 -13.81
C PHE A 129 -0.55 7.28 -14.28
N LYS A 130 -0.40 6.76 -15.50
CA LYS A 130 -1.24 5.68 -16.03
C LYS A 130 -0.45 4.39 -16.15
N SER A 131 -1.04 3.29 -15.72
CA SER A 131 -0.54 1.94 -15.98
C SER A 131 -1.45 1.26 -16.99
N THR A 132 -0.91 0.86 -18.14
CA THR A 132 -1.66 0.17 -19.19
C THR A 132 -1.22 -1.28 -19.28
N GLY A 133 -2.07 -2.22 -18.90
CA GLY A 133 -1.89 -3.65 -19.10
C GLY A 133 -2.43 -4.08 -20.46
N LYS A 134 -1.64 -4.84 -21.21
CA LYS A 134 -2.01 -5.34 -22.54
C LYS A 134 -1.87 -6.85 -22.59
N THR A 135 -2.92 -7.52 -23.05
CA THR A 135 -2.86 -8.90 -23.52
C THR A 135 -2.88 -8.92 -25.05
N ASP A 136 -2.91 -10.11 -25.66
CA ASP A 136 -3.07 -10.25 -27.11
C ASP A 136 -4.40 -9.70 -27.63
N LYS A 137 -5.44 -9.64 -26.79
CA LYS A 137 -6.81 -9.32 -27.21
C LYS A 137 -7.39 -8.07 -26.55
N GLU A 138 -6.98 -7.75 -25.34
CA GLU A 138 -7.58 -6.69 -24.54
C GLU A 138 -6.52 -5.74 -23.98
N THR A 139 -6.96 -4.54 -23.61
CA THR A 139 -6.12 -3.52 -22.99
C THR A 139 -6.90 -2.86 -21.86
N LYS A 140 -6.28 -2.75 -20.69
CA LYS A 140 -6.83 -2.04 -19.54
C LYS A 140 -5.89 -0.91 -19.14
N VAL A 141 -6.44 0.25 -18.85
CA VAL A 141 -5.71 1.43 -18.36
C VAL A 141 -6.21 1.74 -16.95
N LEU A 142 -5.28 1.86 -16.01
CA LEU A 142 -5.52 2.32 -14.64
C LEU A 142 -4.90 3.70 -14.48
N THR A 143 -5.63 4.62 -13.85
CA THR A 143 -5.11 5.96 -13.51
C THR A 143 -4.78 6.00 -12.03
N ASN A 144 -3.56 6.39 -11.69
CA ASN A 144 -3.02 6.23 -10.34
C ASN A 144 -2.46 7.54 -9.82
N LYS A 145 -2.50 7.70 -8.51
CA LYS A 145 -1.81 8.79 -7.80
C LYS A 145 -0.98 8.22 -6.66
N ILE A 146 0.22 8.74 -6.49
CA ILE A 146 1.07 8.50 -5.33
C ILE A 146 1.37 9.84 -4.66
N THR A 147 1.13 9.92 -3.36
CA THR A 147 1.38 11.09 -2.52
C THR A 147 2.72 10.94 -1.81
N VAL A 148 3.62 11.86 -2.08
CA VAL A 148 4.87 12.04 -1.33
C VAL A 148 4.64 13.14 -0.29
N GLU A 149 4.82 12.83 0.98
CA GLU A 149 4.61 13.74 2.10
C GLU A 149 5.93 14.17 2.73
N LYS A 150 5.98 15.40 3.22
CA LYS A 150 7.13 15.88 4.00
C LYS A 150 7.02 15.38 5.43
N LYS A 151 8.13 14.89 5.98
CA LYS A 151 8.19 14.60 7.42
C LYS A 151 7.96 15.90 8.21
N LYS A 152 7.02 15.87 9.15
CA LYS A 152 6.72 17.01 10.04
C LYS A 152 7.96 17.42 10.85
N PRO A 153 8.11 18.69 11.25
CA PRO A 153 9.20 19.08 12.15
C PRO A 153 9.11 18.33 13.49
N SER A 154 10.25 18.17 14.15
CA SER A 154 10.31 17.59 15.51
C SER A 154 9.45 18.40 16.47
N ARG A 155 8.71 17.69 17.32
CA ARG A 155 7.83 18.23 18.37
C ARG A 155 8.55 18.35 19.71
N ALA A 156 9.88 18.27 19.71
CA ALA A 156 10.66 18.39 20.93
C ALA A 156 10.40 19.74 21.64
N GLY A 157 10.11 19.67 22.94
CA GLY A 157 9.73 20.82 23.76
C GLY A 157 8.23 21.08 23.86
N GLU A 158 7.40 20.47 22.99
CA GLU A 158 5.94 20.49 23.12
C GLU A 158 5.46 19.62 24.29
N PRO A 159 4.29 19.92 24.89
CA PRO A 159 3.66 19.00 25.84
C PRO A 159 3.27 17.68 25.17
N ALA A 160 3.29 16.59 25.95
CA ALA A 160 2.74 15.30 25.50
C ALA A 160 1.29 15.46 24.99
N PRO A 161 0.92 14.82 23.87
CA PRO A 161 -0.44 14.90 23.36
C PRO A 161 -1.44 14.34 24.38
N PRO A 162 -2.62 14.96 24.56
CA PRO A 162 -3.63 14.43 25.47
C PRO A 162 -4.19 13.12 24.94
N ILE A 163 -4.62 12.21 25.83
CA ILE A 163 -5.20 10.89 25.46
C ILE A 163 -6.35 11.05 24.45
N SER A 164 -7.10 12.15 24.52
CA SER A 164 -8.21 12.45 23.61
C SER A 164 -7.80 12.61 22.13
N SER A 165 -6.52 12.89 21.81
CA SER A 165 -6.05 13.02 20.42
C SER A 165 -5.79 11.68 19.73
N PHE A 166 -5.89 10.55 20.45
CA PHE A 166 -5.63 9.22 19.90
C PHE A 166 -6.92 8.53 19.45
N ASN A 167 -6.87 7.89 18.28
CA ASN A 167 -8.01 7.15 17.72
C ASN A 167 -8.32 5.90 18.54
N HIS A 168 -7.28 5.12 18.87
CA HIS A 168 -7.38 3.87 19.62
C HIS A 168 -6.80 4.03 21.02
N LYS A 169 -7.48 3.48 22.04
CA LYS A 169 -7.12 3.63 23.46
C LYS A 169 -7.19 2.29 24.16
N PHE A 170 -6.05 1.81 24.64
CA PHE A 170 -5.92 0.54 25.35
C PHE A 170 -5.70 0.82 26.83
N TRP A 171 -6.66 0.45 27.66
CA TRP A 171 -6.65 0.68 29.11
C TRP A 171 -5.99 -0.45 29.90
N GLN A 172 -5.91 -1.63 29.31
CA GLN A 172 -5.32 -2.85 29.87
C GLN A 172 -3.99 -3.15 29.20
N SER A 173 -3.22 -4.08 29.77
CA SER A 173 -2.03 -4.63 29.13
C SER A 173 -2.40 -5.22 27.76
N TYR A 174 -1.61 -4.87 26.75
CA TYR A 174 -1.76 -5.35 25.40
C TYR A 174 -0.78 -6.50 25.20
N GLU A 175 -1.29 -7.71 25.02
CA GLU A 175 -0.48 -8.91 24.89
C GLU A 175 -0.82 -9.64 23.59
N MET A 176 0.20 -9.94 22.80
CA MET A 176 0.08 -10.84 21.65
C MET A 176 0.97 -12.06 21.87
N ALA A 177 0.40 -13.26 21.75
CA ALA A 177 1.12 -14.52 21.87
C ALA A 177 0.42 -15.60 21.04
N GLY A 178 1.15 -16.33 20.19
CA GLY A 178 0.56 -17.51 19.51
C GLY A 178 1.06 -17.89 18.12
N GLY A 179 2.00 -17.16 17.52
CA GLY A 179 2.48 -17.42 16.14
C GLY A 179 2.43 -16.15 15.30
N LYS A 180 2.48 -16.27 13.96
CA LYS A 180 2.48 -15.13 13.01
C LYS A 180 1.13 -14.37 12.97
N GLU A 181 0.76 -13.76 14.09
CA GLU A 181 -0.39 -12.85 14.18
C GLU A 181 0.06 -11.43 13.85
N ILE A 182 -0.68 -10.78 12.95
CA ILE A 182 -0.53 -9.37 12.61
C ILE A 182 -1.76 -8.67 13.17
N ASP A 183 -1.56 -7.67 14.03
CA ASP A 183 -2.61 -6.76 14.46
C ASP A 183 -2.29 -5.34 13.97
N GLU A 184 -3.31 -4.68 13.45
CA GLU A 184 -3.14 -3.45 12.66
C GLU A 184 -4.20 -2.42 13.00
N TYR A 185 -3.74 -1.21 13.35
CA TYR A 185 -4.59 -0.10 13.75
C TYR A 185 -4.46 1.07 12.79
N GLN A 186 -5.58 1.40 12.13
CA GLN A 186 -5.71 2.58 11.28
C GLN A 186 -5.83 3.84 12.15
N GLY A 187 -4.82 4.71 12.12
CA GLY A 187 -4.75 5.92 12.94
C GLY A 187 -3.85 5.79 14.18
N SER A 188 -3.93 6.76 15.09
CA SER A 188 -3.05 6.85 16.27
C SER A 188 -3.54 6.01 17.45
N SER A 189 -2.61 5.45 18.22
CA SER A 189 -2.90 4.52 19.33
C SER A 189 -2.25 4.95 20.65
N TYR A 190 -3.01 4.84 21.75
CA TYR A 190 -2.55 5.12 23.12
C TYR A 190 -2.61 3.86 23.98
N PHE A 191 -1.47 3.44 24.53
CA PHE A 191 -1.36 2.28 25.42
C PHE A 191 -1.11 2.75 26.84
N THR A 192 -2.11 2.55 27.71
CA THR A 192 -2.05 2.98 29.12
C THR A 192 -1.13 2.08 29.95
N GLN A 193 -1.15 0.78 29.66
CA GLN A 193 -0.38 -0.26 30.34
C GLN A 193 0.66 -0.87 29.39
N SER A 194 1.32 -1.94 29.83
CA SER A 194 2.41 -2.58 29.10
C SER A 194 1.96 -3.16 27.76
N VAL A 195 2.84 -3.10 26.77
CA VAL A 195 2.70 -3.78 25.49
C VAL A 195 3.70 -4.93 25.46
N GLU A 196 3.24 -6.16 25.36
CA GLU A 196 4.08 -7.34 25.30
C GLU A 196 3.79 -8.17 24.05
N LEU A 197 4.78 -8.26 23.16
CA LEU A 197 4.72 -9.05 21.93
C LEU A 197 5.57 -10.31 22.10
N LYS A 198 5.00 -11.48 21.81
CA LYS A 198 5.66 -12.79 21.92
C LYS A 198 5.33 -13.69 20.74
N GLY A 199 6.32 -14.42 20.24
CA GLY A 199 6.10 -15.55 19.35
C GLY A 199 6.02 -15.22 17.86
N ASN A 200 6.78 -14.20 17.42
CA ASN A 200 6.86 -13.74 16.02
C ASN A 200 5.58 -13.04 15.54
N THR A 201 5.03 -12.20 16.40
CA THR A 201 3.86 -11.35 16.18
C THR A 201 4.26 -9.99 15.61
N GLN A 202 3.30 -9.29 15.02
CA GLN A 202 3.53 -7.96 14.45
C GLN A 202 2.39 -7.02 14.86
N LEU A 203 2.74 -5.89 15.47
CA LEU A 203 1.83 -4.80 15.78
C LEU A 203 2.12 -3.62 14.85
N ILE A 204 1.13 -3.21 14.06
CA ILE A 204 1.23 -2.12 13.08
C ILE A 204 0.31 -0.97 13.49
N ILE A 205 0.86 0.24 13.56
CA ILE A 205 0.12 1.47 13.89
C ILE A 205 0.38 2.49 12.78
N HIS A 206 -0.68 2.92 12.09
CA HIS A 206 -0.57 3.86 10.96
C HIS A 206 -0.43 5.33 11.36
N GLY A 207 -0.77 5.68 12.61
CA GLY A 207 -0.58 7.02 13.16
C GLY A 207 0.50 7.10 14.23
N ASP A 208 0.36 8.11 15.10
CA ASP A 208 1.22 8.27 16.28
C ASP A 208 0.92 7.20 17.33
N ALA A 209 1.94 6.75 18.05
CA ALA A 209 1.81 5.79 19.14
C ALA A 209 2.32 6.39 20.46
N PHE A 210 1.53 6.28 21.52
CA PHE A 210 1.94 6.66 22.86
C PHE A 210 1.96 5.45 23.78
N PHE A 211 3.13 5.14 24.32
CA PHE A 211 3.36 4.05 25.26
C PHE A 211 3.56 4.64 26.66
N ASN A 212 2.50 4.58 27.47
CA ASN A 212 2.52 5.14 28.82
C ASN A 212 3.28 4.24 29.81
N SER A 213 3.49 2.98 29.45
CA SER A 213 4.20 1.97 30.24
C SER A 213 5.24 1.24 29.40
N SER A 214 5.78 0.12 29.90
CA SER A 214 6.84 -0.65 29.25
C SER A 214 6.38 -1.31 27.95
N VAL A 215 7.24 -1.29 26.94
CA VAL A 215 7.10 -2.10 25.72
C VAL A 215 8.13 -3.22 25.76
N VAL A 216 7.70 -4.46 25.51
CA VAL A 216 8.53 -5.66 25.58
C VAL A 216 8.28 -6.53 24.36
N LEU A 217 9.34 -6.82 23.60
CA LEU A 217 9.34 -7.74 22.46
C LEU A 217 10.17 -8.96 22.83
N LYS A 218 9.62 -10.18 22.64
CA LYS A 218 10.25 -11.45 23.01
C LYS A 218 10.22 -12.46 21.86
N GLY A 219 11.30 -12.47 21.06
CA GLY A 219 11.46 -13.37 19.91
C GLY A 219 11.77 -12.62 18.61
N GLY A 220 11.06 -12.95 17.52
CA GLY A 220 11.15 -12.25 16.23
C GLY A 220 10.02 -11.24 16.01
N ASP A 221 9.49 -10.65 17.07
CA ASP A 221 8.33 -9.76 17.03
C ASP A 221 8.66 -8.39 16.44
N LYS A 222 7.66 -7.75 15.84
CA LYS A 222 7.84 -6.45 15.17
C LYS A 222 6.81 -5.44 15.67
N LEU A 223 7.28 -4.29 16.12
CA LEU A 223 6.44 -3.12 16.35
C LEU A 223 6.72 -2.11 15.25
N ILE A 224 5.69 -1.71 14.50
CA ILE A 224 5.78 -0.76 13.40
C ILE A 224 4.87 0.43 13.68
N VAL A 225 5.45 1.63 13.74
CA VAL A 225 4.75 2.89 13.92
C VAL A 225 5.07 3.81 12.74
N TYR A 226 4.07 4.13 11.94
CA TYR A 226 4.23 5.01 10.78
C TYR A 226 4.27 6.50 11.15
N GLY A 227 3.69 6.88 12.31
CA GLY A 227 3.79 8.23 12.88
C GLY A 227 4.92 8.39 13.91
N ASP A 228 4.72 9.33 14.83
CA ASP A 228 5.62 9.56 15.96
C ASP A 228 5.40 8.52 17.07
N ALA A 229 6.48 8.06 17.72
CA ALA A 229 6.39 7.16 18.87
C ALA A 229 6.86 7.87 20.16
N ILE A 230 5.99 7.92 21.16
CA ILE A 230 6.21 8.62 22.43
C ILE A 230 6.25 7.58 23.55
N PHE A 231 7.33 7.57 24.32
CA PHE A 231 7.57 6.63 25.41
C PHE A 231 7.60 7.37 26.73
N ASN A 232 6.68 7.06 27.64
CA ASN A 232 6.74 7.58 29.00
C ASN A 232 7.80 6.87 29.83
N VAL A 233 8.06 5.59 29.52
CA VAL A 233 9.12 4.79 30.12
C VAL A 233 10.16 4.48 29.04
N PRO A 234 11.45 4.84 29.22
CA PRO A 234 12.50 4.46 28.28
C PRO A 234 12.56 2.95 28.08
N LEU A 235 12.83 2.54 26.84
CA LEU A 235 13.14 1.15 26.50
C LEU A 235 14.51 0.80 27.09
N ASP A 236 14.60 -0.33 27.79
CA ASP A 236 15.86 -0.90 28.22
C ASP A 236 16.33 -2.00 27.26
N ASP A 237 17.59 -2.41 27.37
CA ASP A 237 18.15 -3.49 26.52
C ASP A 237 17.44 -4.84 26.75
N LYS A 238 16.65 -4.98 27.82
CA LYS A 238 15.89 -6.19 28.15
C LYS A 238 14.48 -6.18 27.55
N SER A 239 13.98 -5.03 27.17
CA SER A 239 12.70 -4.81 26.49
C SER A 239 12.71 -5.34 25.06
N ILE A 240 13.86 -5.54 24.44
CA ILE A 240 13.98 -6.09 23.08
C ILE A 240 14.83 -7.35 23.16
N ASN A 241 14.19 -8.46 23.48
CA ASN A 241 14.86 -9.72 23.73
C ASN A 241 14.57 -10.73 22.61
N GLY A 242 15.49 -10.80 21.64
CA GLY A 242 15.42 -11.76 20.53
C GLY A 242 16.28 -11.31 19.35
N SER A 243 16.87 -12.26 18.62
CA SER A 243 17.82 -11.95 17.55
C SER A 243 17.18 -11.21 16.36
N ASN A 244 15.85 -11.27 16.22
CA ASN A 244 15.11 -10.73 15.09
C ASN A 244 13.99 -9.75 15.49
N SER A 245 13.90 -9.36 16.77
CA SER A 245 12.91 -8.38 17.21
C SER A 245 13.30 -6.97 16.77
N SER A 246 12.34 -6.19 16.30
CA SER A 246 12.59 -4.83 15.81
C SER A 246 11.47 -3.87 16.12
N ILE A 247 11.82 -2.63 16.47
CA ILE A 247 10.88 -1.52 16.60
C ILE A 247 11.17 -0.52 15.49
N CYS A 248 10.30 -0.50 14.47
CA CYS A 248 10.38 0.44 13.36
C CYS A 248 9.49 1.65 13.64
N VAL A 249 10.10 2.84 13.73
CA VAL A 249 9.37 4.12 13.83
C VAL A 249 9.77 4.99 12.65
N TYR A 250 8.79 5.39 11.84
CA TYR A 250 9.02 6.23 10.66
C TYR A 250 8.98 7.74 11.00
N GLY A 251 8.23 8.13 12.04
CA GLY A 251 8.23 9.48 12.60
C GLY A 251 9.44 9.78 13.50
N PHE A 252 9.23 10.65 14.49
CA PHE A 252 10.18 10.92 15.55
C PHE A 252 9.93 10.02 16.76
N THR A 253 11.00 9.75 17.51
CA THR A 253 10.92 9.04 18.78
C THR A 253 11.14 10.04 19.90
N TYR A 254 10.28 10.00 20.91
CA TYR A 254 10.34 10.89 22.06
C TYR A 254 10.26 10.10 23.36
N TYR A 255 10.82 10.68 24.42
CA TYR A 255 10.41 10.37 25.78
C TYR A 255 9.72 11.57 26.42
N VAL A 256 8.83 11.31 27.38
CA VAL A 256 8.20 12.38 28.17
C VAL A 256 9.13 12.74 29.33
N ASP A 257 9.57 13.99 29.38
CA ASP A 257 10.43 14.50 30.44
C ASP A 257 9.66 14.72 31.75
N LYS A 258 10.37 15.08 32.83
CA LYS A 258 9.79 15.33 34.14
C LYS A 258 8.79 16.49 34.17
N LEU A 259 8.80 17.35 33.15
CA LEU A 259 7.90 18.49 33.00
C LEU A 259 6.69 18.15 32.10
N GLY A 260 6.56 16.89 31.66
CA GLY A 260 5.49 16.46 30.77
C GLY A 260 5.69 16.87 29.31
N LYS A 261 6.92 17.26 28.92
CA LYS A 261 7.26 17.68 27.56
C LYS A 261 7.99 16.59 26.80
N LEU A 262 7.88 16.64 25.48
CA LEU A 262 8.54 15.72 24.58
C LEU A 262 10.03 16.07 24.47
N ALA A 263 10.89 15.10 24.71
CA ALA A 263 12.32 15.19 24.45
C ALA A 263 12.73 14.12 23.44
N VAL A 264 13.62 14.46 22.50
CA VAL A 264 14.03 13.52 21.44
C VAL A 264 14.69 12.30 22.08
N TYR A 265 14.20 11.11 21.73
CA TYR A 265 14.78 9.85 22.18
C TYR A 265 15.94 9.46 21.26
N ASN A 266 17.15 9.89 21.61
CA ASN A 266 18.37 9.59 20.86
C ASN A 266 19.53 9.24 21.82
N PRO A 267 20.20 8.08 21.69
CA PRO A 267 19.91 7.00 20.73
C PRO A 267 18.61 6.24 21.06
N PHE A 268 17.86 5.88 20.02
CA PHE A 268 16.67 5.03 20.14
C PHE A 268 17.05 3.56 19.92
N PRO A 269 16.76 2.64 20.87
CA PRO A 269 17.06 1.22 20.73
C PRO A 269 16.03 0.57 19.80
N GLY A 270 16.18 0.74 18.48
CA GLY A 270 15.24 0.20 17.48
C GLY A 270 15.41 -1.28 17.15
N GLY A 271 16.41 -1.95 17.72
CA GLY A 271 16.83 -3.30 17.29
C GLY A 271 17.64 -3.26 15.99
N ASP A 272 17.58 -4.32 15.19
CA ASP A 272 18.36 -4.48 13.96
C ASP A 272 18.14 -3.33 12.95
N PRO A 273 19.16 -2.50 12.66
CA PRO A 273 19.05 -1.37 11.74
C PRO A 273 18.80 -1.77 10.28
N THR A 274 19.00 -3.04 9.91
CA THR A 274 18.71 -3.54 8.56
C THR A 274 17.22 -3.83 8.34
N ALA A 275 16.46 -4.07 9.41
CA ALA A 275 15.02 -4.32 9.36
C ALA A 275 14.19 -3.02 9.22
N CYS A 276 14.74 -1.89 9.67
CA CYS A 276 14.06 -0.59 9.70
C CYS A 276 14.95 0.53 9.09
N PRO A 277 15.00 0.72 7.76
CA PRO A 277 15.75 1.82 7.16
C PRO A 277 15.08 3.17 7.49
N LYS A 278 15.60 3.89 8.50
CA LYS A 278 15.14 5.25 8.84
C LYS A 278 15.45 6.24 7.70
N PRO A 279 14.48 7.04 7.22
CA PRO A 279 14.78 8.28 6.52
C PRO A 279 15.25 9.36 7.52
N LEU A 280 16.24 10.18 7.15
CA LEU A 280 16.79 11.24 8.01
C LEU A 280 15.78 12.40 8.20
N ASN A 281 15.94 13.15 9.29
CA ASN A 281 15.03 14.23 9.72
C ASN A 281 15.07 15.43 8.78
N ILE A 282 14.22 15.44 7.75
CA ILE A 282 13.75 16.51 6.83
C ILE A 282 13.22 15.89 5.52
N GLU A 283 13.37 14.57 5.37
CA GLU A 283 13.13 13.87 4.12
C GLU A 283 11.64 13.78 3.75
N TRP A 284 11.39 13.88 2.45
CA TRP A 284 10.12 13.54 1.85
C TRP A 284 10.00 12.02 1.77
N PHE A 285 8.82 11.45 2.04
CA PHE A 285 8.58 10.01 2.01
C PHE A 285 7.22 9.70 1.37
N ILE A 286 7.02 8.46 0.95
CA ILE A 286 5.72 7.97 0.49
C ILE A 286 5.15 7.14 1.63
N ASP A 287 3.91 7.43 2.03
CA ASP A 287 3.17 6.57 2.96
C ASP A 287 2.78 5.29 2.21
N PRO A 288 3.28 4.10 2.61
CA PRO A 288 3.00 2.84 1.93
C PRO A 288 1.55 2.39 2.02
N VAL A 289 0.73 2.99 2.89
CA VAL A 289 -0.61 2.53 3.19
C VAL A 289 -1.66 3.51 2.66
N ASN A 290 -1.45 4.81 2.88
CA ASN A 290 -2.40 5.84 2.43
C ASN A 290 -1.90 6.66 1.25
N GLY A 291 -0.67 6.44 0.80
CA GLY A 291 -0.06 7.23 -0.26
C GLY A 291 -0.57 6.92 -1.66
N ILE A 292 -1.28 5.80 -1.88
CA ILE A 292 -1.59 5.30 -3.22
C ILE A 292 -3.10 5.26 -3.45
N GLU A 293 -3.55 5.93 -4.50
CA GLU A 293 -4.93 5.90 -5.00
C GLU A 293 -4.94 5.28 -6.40
N VAL A 294 -5.62 4.15 -6.56
CA VAL A 294 -5.83 3.45 -7.84
C VAL A 294 -7.26 3.67 -8.30
N GLN A 295 -7.45 4.25 -9.49
CA GLN A 295 -8.75 4.42 -10.13
C GLN A 295 -8.90 3.43 -11.29
N TYR A 296 -9.91 2.56 -11.19
CA TYR A 296 -10.23 1.46 -12.12
C TYR A 296 -11.11 1.87 -13.31
#